data_AF-A0AAU9UGT6-F1
#
_entry.id   AF-A0AAU9UGT6-F1
#
_cell.length_a   1.000
_cell.length_b   1.000
_cell.length_c   1.000
_cell.angle_alpha   90.00
_cell.angle_beta   90.00
_cell.angle_gamma   90.00
#
_symmetry.space_group_name_H-M   'P 1'
#
loop_
_entity.id
_entity.type
_entity.pdbx_description
1 polymer ?
#
loop_
_entity_poly.entity_id
_entity_poly.type
_entity_poly.pdbx_seq_one_letter_code
_entity_poly.pdbx_strand_id
1 'polypeptide(L)'
;MAATRRGYIFGAFVSSVLCVILTIVAIATDSWIVSATYADNQTQDSSVNYGLFAGELALFVFDTPSYNGLHMTCLSDISACAVSCKTEAGAREEEVRALAQGFRPNQACVAVTTVNTENPLPDPPVLSFGIYVGILVILFLQLALSVAAAVLLLLNSLKNPTEPAFGLPGCLWTSVATAVVGLVAMLLFGIYWATSGLSEHLAFSLIALDTELDHNSNLGFSYWLLIGSILCSMLNVSLIQLRQYLLERDPPPPTIKVENHSDGTIFLY
;
A
#
# COMPACT_ATOMS: atom_id res chain seq x y z
N MET A 1 -35.20 13.32 13.88
CA MET A 1 -34.08 12.74 14.66
C MET A 1 -32.96 12.11 13.81
N ALA A 2 -33.21 11.57 12.60
CA ALA A 2 -32.11 11.05 11.74
C ALA A 2 -31.15 12.12 11.16
N ALA A 3 -31.53 13.41 11.16
CA ALA A 3 -30.73 14.50 10.59
C ALA A 3 -29.61 15.02 11.52
N THR A 4 -29.76 14.89 12.84
CA THR A 4 -28.88 15.52 13.85
C THR A 4 -27.51 14.84 14.00
N ARG A 5 -27.29 13.69 13.35
CA ARG A 5 -26.02 12.93 13.45
C ARG A 5 -25.37 12.62 12.09
N ARG A 6 -25.67 13.42 11.06
CA ARG A 6 -25.00 13.31 9.75
C ARG A 6 -23.50 13.62 9.80
N GLY A 7 -23.06 14.40 10.79
CA GLY A 7 -21.65 14.74 10.99
C GLY A 7 -20.72 13.53 11.14
N TYR A 8 -21.16 12.45 11.78
CA TYR A 8 -20.35 11.23 11.90
C TYR A 8 -20.13 10.53 10.56
N ILE A 9 -21.15 10.51 9.69
CA ILE A 9 -21.03 9.94 8.33
C ILE A 9 -20.12 10.82 7.48
N PHE A 10 -20.25 12.13 7.58
CA PHE A 10 -19.37 13.06 6.88
C PHE A 10 -17.92 12.96 7.34
N GLY A 11 -17.68 12.83 8.66
CA GLY A 11 -16.34 12.59 9.21
C GLY A 11 -15.73 11.27 8.70
N ALA A 12 -16.53 10.19 8.66
CA ALA A 12 -16.12 8.92 8.09
C ALA A 12 -15.83 9.04 6.58
N PHE A 13 -16.60 9.84 5.83
CA PHE A 13 -16.34 10.11 4.41
C PHE A 13 -14.97 10.78 4.22
N VAL A 14 -14.66 11.84 4.98
CA VAL A 14 -13.37 12.54 4.90
C VAL A 14 -12.21 11.61 5.25
N SER A 15 -12.35 10.80 6.30
CA SER A 15 -11.36 9.79 6.68
C SER A 15 -11.20 8.70 5.61
N SER A 16 -12.28 8.29 4.94
CA SER A 16 -12.21 7.36 3.81
C SER A 16 -11.47 7.94 2.61
N VAL A 17 -11.64 9.23 2.31
CA VAL A 17 -10.88 9.91 1.25
C VAL A 17 -9.39 9.96 1.60
N LEU A 18 -9.05 10.24 2.86
CA LEU A 18 -7.67 10.20 3.33
C LEU A 18 -7.08 8.79 3.19
N CYS A 19 -7.84 7.73 3.53
CA CYS A 19 -7.44 6.34 3.32
C CYS A 19 -7.11 6.04 1.84
N VAL A 20 -7.95 6.49 0.91
CA VAL A 20 -7.71 6.35 -0.54
C VAL A 20 -6.42 7.07 -0.95
N ILE A 21 -6.21 8.31 -0.48
CA ILE A 21 -5.00 9.08 -0.82
C ILE A 21 -3.75 8.36 -0.30
N LEU A 22 -3.75 7.91 0.96
CA LEU A 22 -2.62 7.22 1.56
C LEU A 22 -2.28 5.91 0.85
N THR A 23 -3.28 5.14 0.41
CA THR A 23 -3.06 3.90 -0.35
C THR A 23 -2.50 4.18 -1.74
N ILE A 24 -3.02 5.18 -2.46
CA ILE A 24 -2.48 5.59 -3.77
C ILE A 24 -1.03 6.04 -3.63
N VAL A 25 -0.74 6.90 -2.64
CA VAL A 25 0.63 7.39 -2.39
C VAL A 25 1.54 6.21 -2.05
N ALA A 26 1.11 5.29 -1.19
CA ALA A 26 1.88 4.09 -0.88
C ALA A 26 2.20 3.28 -2.15
N ILE A 27 1.23 3.05 -3.03
CA ILE A 27 1.44 2.26 -4.27
C ILE A 27 2.34 2.99 -5.28
N ALA A 28 2.21 4.30 -5.40
CA ALA A 28 2.84 5.09 -6.47
C ALA A 28 4.24 5.64 -6.13
N THR A 29 4.66 5.59 -4.87
CA THR A 29 5.94 6.17 -4.43
C THR A 29 7.07 5.15 -4.41
N ASP A 30 8.27 5.65 -4.67
CA ASP A 30 9.48 4.85 -4.93
C ASP A 30 10.30 4.54 -3.67
N SER A 31 9.65 4.42 -2.51
CA SER A 31 10.33 4.31 -1.21
C SER A 31 9.63 3.32 -0.28
N TRP A 32 9.42 2.10 -0.78
CA TRP A 32 9.05 0.96 0.05
C TRP A 32 10.26 0.42 0.80
N ILE A 33 11.40 0.39 0.13
CA ILE A 33 12.66 -0.07 0.68
C ILE A 33 13.70 1.01 0.44
N VAL A 34 14.48 1.29 1.49
CA VAL A 34 15.56 2.26 1.51
C VAL A 34 16.79 1.53 2.02
N SER A 35 17.85 1.51 1.22
CA SER A 35 19.12 0.88 1.59
C SER A 35 20.25 1.86 1.40
N ALA A 36 21.16 1.90 2.37
CA ALA A 36 22.42 2.63 2.29
C ALA A 36 23.58 1.66 2.40
N THR A 37 24.60 1.91 1.60
CA THR A 37 25.79 1.06 1.49
C THR A 37 27.05 1.91 1.58
N TYR A 38 27.99 1.46 2.39
CA TYR A 38 29.29 2.12 2.57
C TYR A 38 30.41 1.30 1.93
N ALA A 39 31.19 1.90 1.04
CA ALA A 39 32.42 1.30 0.51
C ALA A 39 33.63 2.18 0.82
N ASP A 40 34.76 1.55 1.18
CA ASP A 40 35.99 2.21 1.64
C ASP A 40 36.63 3.20 0.63
N ASN A 41 36.21 3.15 -0.63
CA ASN A 41 36.69 4.03 -1.70
C ASN A 41 35.69 5.12 -2.13
N GLN A 42 34.55 5.25 -1.42
CA GLN A 42 33.51 6.22 -1.75
C GLN A 42 33.67 7.51 -0.92
N THR A 43 33.36 8.65 -1.54
CA THR A 43 33.33 9.95 -0.85
C THR A 43 32.11 10.10 0.05
N GLN A 44 31.03 9.36 -0.25
CA GLN A 44 29.76 9.37 0.46
C GLN A 44 29.02 8.05 0.25
N ASP A 45 28.16 7.66 1.19
CA ASP A 45 27.35 6.44 1.13
C ASP A 45 26.45 6.43 -0.12
N SER A 46 26.52 5.33 -0.88
CA SER A 46 25.58 5.09 -1.97
C SER A 46 24.22 4.68 -1.42
N SER A 47 23.14 5.17 -2.04
CA SER A 47 21.77 4.93 -1.58
C SER A 47 20.90 4.35 -2.68
N VAL A 48 20.06 3.41 -2.28
CA VAL A 48 19.14 2.68 -3.15
C VAL A 48 17.75 2.76 -2.55
N ASN A 49 16.84 3.40 -3.28
CA ASN A 49 15.45 3.52 -2.87
C ASN A 49 14.57 2.96 -3.97
N TYR A 50 13.63 2.09 -3.63
CA TYR A 50 12.67 1.63 -4.63
C TYR A 50 11.30 1.31 -4.03
N GLY A 51 10.29 1.51 -4.88
CA GLY A 51 8.88 1.20 -4.63
C GLY A 51 8.45 -0.11 -5.31
N LEU A 52 7.16 -0.28 -5.55
CA LEU A 52 6.68 -1.51 -6.20
C LEU A 52 7.01 -1.59 -7.69
N PHE A 53 7.22 -0.47 -8.36
CA PHE A 53 7.36 -0.41 -9.82
C PHE A 53 8.68 0.20 -10.28
N ALA A 54 9.08 1.28 -9.62
CA ALA A 54 10.29 2.03 -9.95
C ALA A 54 11.09 2.36 -8.70
N GLY A 55 12.29 2.87 -8.93
CA GLY A 55 13.20 3.29 -7.88
C GLY A 55 14.28 4.21 -8.42
N GLU A 56 15.17 4.59 -7.53
CA GLU A 56 16.32 5.43 -7.81
C GLU A 56 17.55 4.83 -7.13
N LEU A 57 18.63 4.76 -7.90
CA LEU A 57 19.96 4.38 -7.47
C LEU A 57 20.86 5.62 -7.53
N ALA A 58 21.36 6.06 -6.38
CA ALA A 58 22.33 7.14 -6.27
C ALA A 58 23.70 6.56 -5.92
N LEU A 59 24.63 6.63 -6.88
CA LEU A 59 26.00 6.16 -6.73
C LEU A 59 26.96 7.33 -6.54
N PHE A 60 27.77 7.26 -5.49
CA PHE A 60 28.77 8.28 -5.11
C PHE A 60 30.20 7.73 -5.24
N VAL A 61 30.49 7.11 -6.38
CA VAL A 61 31.81 6.54 -6.71
C VAL A 61 32.81 7.63 -7.14
N PHE A 62 32.31 8.75 -7.67
CA PHE A 62 33.11 9.89 -8.12
C PHE A 62 32.64 11.17 -7.43
N ASP A 63 33.41 12.25 -7.56
CA ASP A 63 33.09 13.59 -7.02
C ASP A 63 31.71 14.10 -7.51
N THR A 64 31.26 13.64 -8.68
CA THR A 64 29.90 13.87 -9.19
C THR A 64 29.01 12.65 -8.98
N PRO A 65 27.89 12.77 -8.25
CA PRO A 65 26.96 11.68 -8.07
C PRO A 65 26.28 11.30 -9.39
N SER A 66 26.04 10.01 -9.58
CA SER A 66 25.25 9.50 -10.72
C SER A 66 23.93 8.92 -10.22
N TYR A 67 22.85 9.34 -10.87
CA TYR A 67 21.49 8.91 -10.56
C TYR A 67 20.97 8.03 -11.69
N ASN A 68 20.55 6.83 -11.35
CA ASN A 68 20.02 5.86 -12.30
C ASN A 68 18.61 5.42 -11.88
N GLY A 69 17.67 5.45 -12.83
CA GLY A 69 16.33 4.93 -12.61
C GLY A 69 16.34 3.40 -12.51
N LEU A 70 15.68 2.88 -11.49
CA LEU A 70 15.46 1.45 -11.30
C LEU A 70 14.06 1.08 -11.78
N HIS A 71 13.96 -0.11 -12.36
CA HIS A 71 12.70 -0.68 -12.83
C HIS A 71 12.53 -2.09 -12.29
N MET A 72 11.38 -2.36 -11.68
CA MET A 72 11.00 -3.70 -11.28
C MET A 72 10.76 -4.56 -12.52
N THR A 73 11.49 -5.66 -12.63
CA THR A 73 11.38 -6.62 -13.73
C THR A 73 11.08 -8.00 -13.16
N CYS A 74 10.05 -8.63 -13.68
CA CYS A 74 9.50 -9.88 -13.16
C CYS A 74 9.38 -10.90 -14.28
N LEU A 75 9.97 -12.07 -14.09
CA LEU A 75 9.90 -13.19 -15.03
C LEU A 75 9.02 -14.30 -14.43
N SER A 76 7.90 -14.59 -15.10
CA SER A 76 6.99 -15.68 -14.71
C SER A 76 7.64 -17.05 -14.82
N ASP A 77 8.52 -17.24 -15.80
CA ASP A 77 9.10 -18.54 -16.14
C ASP A 77 10.00 -19.10 -15.03
N ILE A 78 10.65 -18.20 -14.29
CA ILE A 78 11.57 -18.52 -13.18
C ILE A 78 11.04 -18.05 -11.82
N SER A 79 9.77 -17.60 -11.79
CA SER A 79 9.07 -17.10 -10.60
C SER A 79 9.87 -16.10 -9.74
N ALA A 80 10.66 -15.25 -10.41
CA ALA A 80 11.56 -14.29 -9.77
C ALA A 80 11.32 -12.86 -10.29
N CYS A 81 11.50 -11.91 -9.39
CA CYS A 81 11.45 -10.48 -9.63
C CYS A 81 12.70 -9.82 -9.03
N ALA A 82 13.25 -8.84 -9.73
CA ALA A 82 14.33 -8.01 -9.21
C ALA A 82 14.23 -6.60 -9.78
N VAL A 83 14.85 -5.64 -9.08
CA VAL A 83 15.01 -4.28 -9.57
C VAL A 83 16.28 -4.19 -10.41
N SER A 84 16.20 -3.54 -11.57
CA SER A 84 17.30 -3.40 -12.52
C SER A 84 17.44 -1.95 -12.98
N CYS A 85 18.68 -1.48 -13.12
CA CYS A 85 18.98 -0.15 -13.69
C CYS A 85 19.31 -0.17 -15.19
N LYS A 86 19.23 -1.33 -15.87
CA LYS A 86 19.57 -1.42 -17.30
C LYS A 86 18.62 -0.57 -18.13
N THR A 87 19.11 -0.03 -19.24
CA THR A 87 18.32 0.86 -20.11
C THR A 87 17.36 0.09 -21.02
N GLU A 88 17.73 -1.12 -21.44
CA GLU A 88 16.98 -1.94 -22.38
C GLU A 88 16.23 -3.08 -21.68
N ALA A 89 15.00 -3.37 -22.11
CA ALA A 89 14.15 -4.37 -21.48
C ALA A 89 14.76 -5.79 -21.51
N GLY A 90 15.34 -6.21 -22.64
CA GLY A 90 15.98 -7.53 -22.75
C GLY A 90 17.14 -7.71 -21.77
N ALA A 91 17.96 -6.67 -21.57
CA ALA A 91 19.06 -6.71 -20.61
C ALA A 91 18.58 -6.83 -19.16
N ARG A 92 17.45 -6.21 -18.81
CA ARG A 92 16.81 -6.35 -17.47
C ARG A 92 16.37 -7.79 -17.22
N GLU A 93 15.79 -8.44 -18.24
CA GLU A 93 15.33 -9.83 -18.12
C GLU A 93 16.49 -10.80 -17.92
N GLU A 94 17.58 -10.60 -18.68
CA GLU A 94 18.81 -11.39 -18.52
C GLU A 94 19.44 -11.19 -17.14
N GLU A 95 19.41 -9.97 -16.61
CA GLU A 95 19.91 -9.64 -15.28
C GLU A 95 19.11 -10.37 -14.18
N VAL A 96 17.77 -10.30 -14.24
CA VAL A 96 16.91 -10.99 -13.28
C VAL A 96 17.12 -12.51 -13.36
N ARG A 97 17.29 -13.06 -14.56
CA ARG A 97 17.57 -14.49 -14.76
C ARG A 97 18.91 -14.89 -14.16
N ALA A 98 19.95 -14.06 -14.32
CA ALA A 98 21.25 -14.29 -13.72
C ALA A 98 21.17 -14.27 -12.19
N LEU A 99 20.50 -13.27 -11.61
CA LEU A 99 20.31 -13.13 -10.18
C LEU A 99 19.52 -14.31 -9.58
N ALA A 100 18.49 -14.80 -10.27
CA ALA A 100 17.73 -15.96 -9.83
C ALA A 100 18.54 -17.26 -9.83
N GLN A 101 19.58 -17.35 -10.67
CA GLN A 101 20.54 -18.45 -10.70
C GLN A 101 21.69 -18.26 -9.69
N GLY A 102 21.68 -17.16 -8.93
CA GLY A 102 22.74 -16.82 -7.98
C GLY A 102 23.98 -16.21 -8.65
N PHE A 103 23.95 -15.85 -9.93
CA PHE A 103 25.09 -15.20 -10.59
C PHE A 103 25.06 -13.69 -10.45
N ARG A 104 26.25 -13.08 -10.36
CA ARG A 104 26.41 -11.63 -10.23
C ARG A 104 26.49 -10.98 -11.63
N PRO A 105 25.54 -10.09 -12.00
CA PRO A 105 25.61 -9.31 -13.23
C PRO A 105 26.60 -8.14 -13.10
N ASN A 106 26.94 -7.50 -14.21
CA ASN A 106 27.75 -6.29 -14.21
C ASN A 106 26.98 -5.09 -13.64
N GLN A 107 27.69 -4.30 -12.84
CA GLN A 107 27.19 -3.14 -12.10
C GLN A 107 26.79 -1.95 -12.99
N ALA A 108 27.17 -1.95 -14.28
CA ALA A 108 26.96 -0.82 -15.16
C ALA A 108 25.49 -0.73 -15.61
N CYS A 109 24.86 0.44 -15.45
CA CYS A 109 23.52 0.74 -15.95
C CYS A 109 23.53 1.01 -17.47
N VAL A 110 23.89 0.00 -18.24
CA VAL A 110 24.02 0.03 -19.71
C VAL A 110 23.03 -0.93 -20.36
N ALA A 111 22.94 -0.91 -21.69
CA ALA A 111 22.04 -1.76 -22.46
C ALA A 111 22.46 -3.25 -22.52
N VAL A 112 23.54 -3.65 -21.84
CA VAL A 112 24.10 -5.01 -21.92
C VAL A 112 24.33 -5.59 -20.54
N THR A 113 23.93 -6.85 -20.37
CA THR A 113 24.17 -7.63 -19.16
C THR A 113 25.29 -8.62 -19.41
N THR A 114 26.35 -8.53 -18.62
CA THR A 114 27.44 -9.52 -18.62
C THR A 114 27.50 -10.18 -17.25
N VAL A 115 27.57 -11.50 -17.21
CA VAL A 115 27.41 -12.29 -15.99
C VAL A 115 28.71 -12.99 -15.67
N ASN A 116 29.18 -12.88 -14.42
CA ASN A 116 30.29 -13.69 -13.93
C ASN A 116 29.74 -15.01 -13.35
N THR A 117 30.15 -16.14 -13.93
CA THR A 117 29.70 -17.49 -13.56
C THR A 117 30.65 -18.23 -12.62
N GLU A 118 31.76 -17.61 -12.20
CA GLU A 118 32.85 -18.28 -11.48
C GLU A 118 32.52 -18.53 -9.99
N ASN A 119 31.62 -17.75 -9.38
CA ASN A 119 31.28 -17.85 -7.96
C ASN A 119 29.79 -17.57 -7.71
N PRO A 120 28.90 -18.57 -7.83
CA PRO A 120 27.48 -18.41 -7.58
C PRO A 120 27.19 -18.17 -6.09
N LEU A 121 26.24 -17.28 -5.81
CA LEU A 121 25.72 -17.07 -4.47
C LEU A 121 24.94 -18.31 -4.01
N PRO A 122 25.07 -18.70 -2.73
CA PRO A 122 24.28 -19.80 -2.17
C PRO A 122 22.78 -19.46 -2.13
N ASP A 123 22.45 -18.19 -1.89
CA ASP A 123 21.07 -17.70 -1.82
C ASP A 123 20.86 -16.57 -2.85
N PRO A 124 19.94 -16.72 -3.81
CA PRO A 124 19.74 -15.75 -4.88
C PRO A 124 18.98 -14.52 -4.36
N PRO A 125 19.44 -13.29 -4.67
CA PRO A 125 18.86 -12.06 -4.17
C PRO A 125 17.64 -11.61 -5.00
N VAL A 126 16.60 -12.44 -5.05
CA VAL A 126 15.40 -12.20 -5.86
C VAL A 126 14.11 -12.24 -5.03
N LEU A 127 13.17 -11.39 -5.40
CA LEU A 127 11.81 -11.38 -4.87
C LEU A 127 11.00 -12.48 -5.56
N SER A 128 10.24 -13.26 -4.79
CA SER A 128 9.33 -14.25 -5.40
C SER A 128 8.23 -13.56 -6.21
N PHE A 129 8.06 -13.98 -7.46
CA PHE A 129 7.03 -13.46 -8.37
C PHE A 129 5.62 -13.56 -7.78
N GLY A 130 5.30 -14.69 -7.14
CA GLY A 130 3.98 -14.92 -6.56
C GLY A 130 3.67 -13.95 -5.41
N ILE A 131 4.69 -13.62 -4.60
CA ILE A 131 4.54 -12.68 -3.49
C ILE A 131 4.40 -11.26 -4.03
N TYR A 132 5.22 -10.87 -5.00
CA TYR A 132 5.12 -9.57 -5.65
C TYR A 132 3.72 -9.32 -6.25
N VAL A 133 3.23 -10.25 -7.07
CA VAL A 133 1.89 -10.16 -7.67
C VAL A 133 0.81 -10.23 -6.59
N GLY A 134 0.97 -11.07 -5.57
CA GLY A 134 0.05 -11.17 -4.45
C GLY A 134 -0.11 -9.84 -3.71
N ILE A 135 0.99 -9.16 -3.41
CA ILE A 135 0.97 -7.83 -2.78
C ILE A 135 0.22 -6.84 -3.65
N LEU A 136 0.53 -6.79 -4.95
CA LEU A 136 -0.14 -5.89 -5.89
C LEU A 136 -1.64 -6.12 -5.93
N VAL A 137 -2.08 -7.36 -6.07
CA VAL A 137 -3.51 -7.72 -6.12
C VAL A 137 -4.21 -7.30 -4.84
N ILE A 138 -3.62 -7.55 -3.68
CA ILE A 138 -4.22 -7.19 -2.38
C ILE A 138 -4.28 -5.68 -2.20
N LEU A 139 -3.24 -4.93 -2.60
CA LEU A 139 -3.23 -3.47 -2.54
C LEU A 139 -4.26 -2.83 -3.47
N PHE A 140 -4.39 -3.32 -4.70
CA PHE A 140 -5.42 -2.84 -5.63
C PHE A 140 -6.83 -3.22 -5.16
N LEU A 141 -7.01 -4.38 -4.53
CA LEU A 141 -8.27 -4.76 -3.90
C LEU A 141 -8.61 -3.84 -2.72
N GLN A 142 -7.64 -3.52 -1.85
CA GLN A 142 -7.80 -2.54 -0.77
C GLN A 142 -8.21 -1.18 -1.33
N LEU A 143 -7.55 -0.72 -2.40
CA LEU A 143 -7.88 0.55 -3.05
C LEU A 143 -9.32 0.53 -3.58
N ALA A 144 -9.72 -0.51 -4.30
CA ALA A 144 -11.08 -0.64 -4.83
C ALA A 144 -12.14 -0.63 -3.71
N LEU A 145 -11.90 -1.37 -2.62
CA LEU A 145 -12.80 -1.40 -1.45
C LEU A 145 -12.87 -0.04 -0.74
N SER A 146 -11.73 0.66 -0.61
CA SER A 146 -11.68 1.99 0.03
C SER A 146 -12.43 3.05 -0.79
N VAL A 147 -12.37 2.98 -2.13
CA VAL A 147 -13.15 3.83 -3.02
C VAL A 147 -14.64 3.50 -2.92
N ALA A 148 -15.00 2.22 -2.91
CA ALA A 148 -16.39 1.80 -2.72
C ALA A 148 -16.94 2.28 -1.37
N ALA A 149 -16.17 2.17 -0.29
CA ALA A 149 -16.53 2.69 1.03
C ALA A 149 -16.72 4.21 1.02
N ALA A 150 -15.82 4.96 0.36
CA ALA A 150 -15.95 6.41 0.23
C ALA A 150 -17.22 6.81 -0.53
N VAL A 151 -17.55 6.11 -1.62
CA VAL A 151 -18.79 6.35 -2.39
C VAL A 151 -20.02 6.04 -1.55
N LEU A 152 -20.05 4.92 -0.83
CA LEU A 152 -21.17 4.57 0.05
C LEU A 152 -21.35 5.60 1.18
N LEU A 153 -20.26 6.07 1.78
CA LEU A 153 -20.30 7.11 2.81
C LEU A 153 -20.80 8.46 2.26
N LEU A 154 -20.36 8.83 1.05
CA LEU A 154 -20.87 10.01 0.36
C LEU A 154 -22.37 9.88 0.09
N LEU A 155 -22.81 8.74 -0.44
CA LEU A 155 -24.23 8.47 -0.71
C LEU A 155 -25.06 8.56 0.57
N ASN A 156 -24.58 7.99 1.69
CA ASN A 156 -25.25 8.05 2.98
C ASN A 156 -25.21 9.44 3.64
N SER A 157 -24.26 10.30 3.24
CA SER A 157 -24.20 11.69 3.73
C SER A 157 -25.22 12.58 3.03
N LEU A 158 -25.49 12.32 1.74
CA LEU A 158 -26.39 13.11 0.89
C LEU A 158 -27.81 12.57 0.87
N LYS A 159 -27.95 11.26 0.77
CA LYS A 159 -29.21 10.52 0.63
C LYS A 159 -29.34 9.50 1.77
N ASN A 160 -30.58 9.11 2.07
CA ASN A 160 -30.86 8.04 3.02
C ASN A 160 -31.38 6.82 2.24
N PRO A 161 -30.49 5.99 1.65
CA PRO A 161 -30.92 4.78 0.96
C PRO A 161 -31.58 3.80 1.94
N THR A 162 -32.68 3.17 1.51
CA THR A 162 -33.44 2.20 2.32
C THR A 162 -32.97 0.76 2.13
N GLU A 163 -32.20 0.48 1.08
CA GLU A 163 -31.67 -0.85 0.81
C GLU A 163 -30.49 -1.18 1.73
N PRO A 164 -30.42 -2.40 2.31
CA PRO A 164 -29.42 -2.75 3.32
C PRO A 164 -27.98 -2.71 2.78
N ALA A 165 -27.77 -3.07 1.51
CA ALA A 165 -26.45 -3.04 0.88
C ALA A 165 -25.90 -1.61 0.70
N PHE A 166 -26.76 -0.62 0.47
CA PHE A 166 -26.36 0.78 0.32
C PHE A 166 -26.50 1.58 1.62
N GLY A 167 -27.14 1.01 2.63
CA GLY A 167 -27.33 1.64 3.93
C GLY A 167 -26.11 1.53 4.85
N LEU A 168 -26.36 1.79 6.13
CA LEU A 168 -25.36 1.76 7.20
C LEU A 168 -24.57 0.44 7.32
N PRO A 169 -25.19 -0.77 7.19
CA PRO A 169 -24.41 -2.00 7.28
C PRO A 169 -23.47 -2.19 6.09
N GLY A 170 -23.83 -1.73 4.89
CA GLY A 170 -22.94 -1.74 3.72
C GLY A 170 -21.67 -0.90 3.95
N CYS A 171 -21.82 0.32 4.46
CA CYS A 171 -20.68 1.18 4.83
C CYS A 171 -19.76 0.53 5.88
N LEU A 172 -20.36 -0.15 6.86
CA LEU A 172 -19.62 -0.81 7.93
C LEU A 172 -18.81 -1.99 7.39
N TRP A 173 -19.45 -2.92 6.68
CA TRP A 173 -18.77 -4.12 6.15
C TRP A 173 -17.70 -3.78 5.12
N THR A 174 -17.91 -2.78 4.26
CA THR A 174 -16.89 -2.33 3.30
C THR A 174 -15.69 -1.67 3.99
N SER A 175 -15.92 -0.89 5.05
CA SER A 175 -14.83 -0.30 5.85
C SER A 175 -14.04 -1.37 6.62
N VAL A 176 -14.72 -2.37 7.20
CA VAL A 176 -14.08 -3.52 7.87
C VAL A 176 -13.27 -4.34 6.87
N ALA A 177 -13.84 -4.65 5.70
CA ALA A 177 -13.13 -5.39 4.65
C ALA A 177 -11.88 -4.64 4.19
N THR A 178 -11.96 -3.31 4.01
CA THR A 178 -10.80 -2.47 3.68
C THR A 178 -9.71 -2.55 4.74
N ALA A 179 -10.07 -2.45 6.02
CA ALA A 179 -9.11 -2.55 7.13
C ALA A 179 -8.43 -3.92 7.19
N VAL A 180 -9.19 -5.01 7.02
CA VAL A 180 -8.67 -6.39 7.03
C VAL A 180 -7.74 -6.62 5.84
N VAL A 181 -8.15 -6.25 4.63
CA VAL A 181 -7.32 -6.42 3.42
C VAL A 181 -6.03 -5.60 3.53
N GLY A 182 -6.09 -4.37 4.05
CA GLY A 182 -4.90 -3.56 4.27
C GLY A 182 -3.95 -4.13 5.33
N LEU A 183 -4.49 -4.69 6.41
CA LEU A 183 -3.69 -5.39 7.42
C LEU A 183 -3.00 -6.63 6.81
N VAL A 184 -3.72 -7.40 5.99
CA VAL A 184 -3.14 -8.55 5.27
C VAL A 184 -2.02 -8.11 4.34
N ALA A 185 -2.19 -7.02 3.57
CA ALA A 185 -1.14 -6.49 2.70
C ALA A 185 0.13 -6.13 3.49
N MET A 186 -0.05 -5.40 4.59
CA MET A 186 1.05 -4.98 5.46
C MET A 186 1.76 -6.17 6.09
N LEU A 187 1.02 -7.13 6.65
CA LEU A 187 1.62 -8.33 7.25
C LEU A 187 2.32 -9.21 6.21
N LEU A 188 1.74 -9.39 5.03
CA LEU A 188 2.31 -10.25 4.00
C LEU A 188 3.67 -9.72 3.54
N PHE A 189 3.78 -8.42 3.28
CA PHE A 189 5.07 -7.82 2.94
C PHE A 189 6.02 -7.76 4.13
N GLY A 190 5.55 -7.38 5.32
CA GLY A 190 6.38 -7.26 6.52
C GLY A 190 6.97 -8.60 6.98
N ILE A 191 6.18 -9.68 6.95
CA ILE A 191 6.65 -11.03 7.24
C ILE A 191 7.66 -11.46 6.19
N TYR A 192 7.37 -11.23 4.91
CA TYR A 192 8.29 -11.58 3.84
C TYR A 192 9.64 -10.86 3.99
N TRP A 193 9.62 -9.55 4.26
CA TRP A 193 10.83 -8.76 4.54
C TRP A 193 11.65 -9.36 5.69
N ALA A 194 11.00 -9.78 6.77
CA ALA A 194 11.66 -10.31 7.96
C ALA A 194 12.22 -11.73 7.78
N THR A 195 11.66 -12.55 6.90
CA THR A 195 12.04 -13.98 6.78
C THR A 195 12.86 -14.32 5.55
N SER A 196 12.77 -13.54 4.47
CA SER A 196 13.39 -13.87 3.18
C SER A 196 14.85 -13.40 3.06
N GLY A 197 15.40 -12.73 4.08
CA GLY A 197 16.74 -12.12 3.99
C GLY A 197 16.81 -10.98 2.96
N LEU A 198 15.67 -10.51 2.46
CA LEU A 198 15.58 -9.49 1.42
C LEU A 198 16.34 -8.20 1.81
N SER A 199 16.38 -7.86 3.10
CA SER A 199 17.16 -6.73 3.64
C SER A 199 18.66 -6.85 3.38
N GLU A 200 19.20 -8.07 3.42
CA GLU A 200 20.63 -8.34 3.24
C GLU A 200 20.99 -8.47 1.75
N HIS A 201 20.08 -9.06 0.97
CA HIS A 201 20.30 -9.41 -0.43
C HIS A 201 20.18 -8.23 -1.42
N LEU A 202 19.33 -7.25 -1.13
CA LEU A 202 19.07 -6.13 -2.05
C LEU A 202 20.22 -5.12 -2.14
N ALA A 203 20.93 -4.90 -1.04
CA ALA A 203 22.11 -4.05 -1.02
C ALA A 203 23.24 -4.69 -1.85
N PHE A 204 23.35 -6.01 -1.77
CA PHE A 204 24.43 -6.78 -2.37
C PHE A 204 24.26 -7.03 -3.88
N SER A 205 23.04 -7.24 -4.37
CA SER A 205 22.80 -7.53 -5.79
C SER A 205 23.07 -6.35 -6.72
N LEU A 206 22.92 -5.13 -6.21
CA LEU A 206 23.09 -3.90 -6.99
C LEU A 206 24.52 -3.34 -6.89
N ILE A 207 25.24 -3.63 -5.80
CA ILE A 207 26.55 -3.05 -5.48
C ILE A 207 27.52 -4.18 -5.12
N ALA A 208 27.70 -5.12 -6.04
CA ALA A 208 28.69 -6.19 -5.93
C ALA A 208 30.14 -5.65 -6.04
N LEU A 209 30.47 -4.61 -5.28
CA LEU A 209 31.82 -4.12 -5.05
C LEU A 209 32.46 -5.08 -4.05
N ASP A 210 33.63 -5.57 -4.42
CA ASP A 210 34.35 -6.73 -3.88
C ASP A 210 34.96 -6.53 -2.46
N THR A 211 34.23 -5.93 -1.53
CA THR A 211 34.71 -5.71 -0.15
C THR A 211 33.57 -5.76 0.84
N GLU A 212 33.81 -6.21 2.06
CA GLU A 212 32.85 -6.29 3.17
C GLU A 212 32.13 -4.94 3.39
N LEU A 213 30.95 -4.75 2.78
CA LEU A 213 30.14 -3.54 2.99
C LEU A 213 29.30 -3.70 4.26
N ASP A 214 29.23 -2.65 5.06
CA ASP A 214 28.18 -2.50 6.06
C ASP A 214 26.90 -2.03 5.35
N HIS A 215 25.84 -2.81 5.47
CA HIS A 215 24.56 -2.59 4.80
C HIS A 215 23.48 -2.21 5.82
N ASN A 216 22.81 -1.07 5.59
CA ASN A 216 21.67 -0.65 6.40
C ASN A 216 20.42 -0.55 5.54
N SER A 217 19.71 -1.66 5.42
CA SER A 217 18.43 -1.73 4.70
C SER A 217 17.25 -1.56 5.67
N ASN A 218 16.38 -0.60 5.37
CA ASN A 218 15.22 -0.26 6.16
C ASN A 218 13.95 -0.15 5.30
N LEU A 219 12.80 -0.29 5.95
CA LEU A 219 11.50 -0.04 5.33
C LEU A 219 11.28 1.47 5.18
N GLY A 220 10.99 1.91 3.97
CA GLY A 220 10.77 3.32 3.64
C GLY A 220 9.38 3.82 4.00
N PHE A 221 9.15 5.13 3.84
CA PHE A 221 7.92 5.77 4.30
C PHE A 221 6.66 5.23 3.61
N SER A 222 6.75 4.84 2.34
CA SER A 222 5.61 4.39 1.54
C SER A 222 4.93 3.17 2.16
N TYR A 223 5.72 2.26 2.72
CA TYR A 223 5.23 1.11 3.45
C TYR A 223 4.51 1.54 4.74
N TRP A 224 5.09 2.47 5.49
CA TRP A 224 4.51 2.96 6.75
C TRP A 224 3.20 3.73 6.56
N LEU A 225 2.96 4.32 5.38
CA LEU A 225 1.67 4.95 5.05
C LEU A 225 0.50 3.96 5.09
N LEU A 226 0.74 2.65 4.93
CA LEU A 226 -0.29 1.63 5.06
C LEU A 226 -0.88 1.59 6.47
N ILE A 227 -0.08 1.84 7.52
CA ILE A 227 -0.60 1.97 8.89
C ILE A 227 -1.61 3.13 8.96
N GLY A 228 -1.27 4.27 8.36
CA GLY A 228 -2.17 5.42 8.29
C GLY A 228 -3.50 5.08 7.60
N SER A 229 -3.44 4.35 6.48
CA SER A 229 -4.64 3.87 5.77
C SER A 229 -5.49 2.93 6.63
N ILE A 230 -4.86 1.98 7.34
CA ILE A 230 -5.57 1.05 8.23
C ILE A 230 -6.23 1.80 9.37
N LEU A 231 -5.54 2.76 10.01
CA LEU A 231 -6.09 3.58 11.09
C LEU A 231 -7.28 4.43 10.61
N CYS A 232 -7.21 5.01 9.41
CA CYS A 232 -8.35 5.74 8.82
C CYS A 232 -9.55 4.81 8.60
N SER A 233 -9.31 3.58 8.12
CA SER A 233 -10.37 2.60 7.92
C SER A 233 -11.01 2.15 9.24
N MET A 234 -10.19 1.95 10.29
CA MET A 234 -10.67 1.64 11.64
C MET A 234 -11.46 2.80 12.25
N LEU A 235 -11.04 4.05 11.99
CA LEU A 235 -11.75 5.25 12.40
C LEU A 235 -13.12 5.36 11.71
N ASN A 236 -13.24 4.93 10.46
CA ASN A 236 -14.54 4.87 9.78
C ASN A 236 -15.49 3.89 10.49
N VAL A 237 -15.00 2.71 10.84
CA VAL A 237 -15.78 1.70 11.58
C VAL A 237 -16.23 2.25 12.94
N SER A 238 -15.33 2.90 13.68
CA SER A 238 -15.64 3.44 15.00
C SER A 238 -16.68 4.58 14.94
N LEU A 239 -16.58 5.48 13.95
CA LEU A 239 -17.56 6.56 13.75
C LEU A 239 -18.95 6.02 13.38
N ILE A 240 -19.03 4.99 12.53
CA ILE A 240 -20.28 4.36 12.14
C ILE A 240 -20.93 3.67 13.35
N GLN A 241 -20.15 2.91 14.11
CA GLN A 241 -20.62 2.21 15.31
C GLN A 241 -21.06 3.19 16.41
N LEU A 242 -20.28 4.26 16.62
CA LEU A 242 -20.64 5.31 17.57
C LEU A 242 -21.98 5.96 17.20
N ARG A 243 -22.23 6.18 15.91
CA ARG A 243 -23.54 6.67 15.45
C ARG A 243 -24.66 5.68 15.74
N GLN A 244 -24.45 4.39 15.51
CA GLN A 244 -25.44 3.34 15.82
C GLN A 244 -25.76 3.33 17.32
N TYR A 245 -24.72 3.27 18.15
CA TYR A 245 -24.83 3.27 19.60
C TYR A 245 -25.62 4.46 20.14
N LEU A 246 -25.32 5.67 19.65
CA LEU A 246 -26.02 6.85 20.10
C LEU A 246 -27.49 6.85 19.64
N LEU A 247 -27.81 6.32 18.46
CA LEU A 247 -29.19 6.27 17.94
C LEU A 247 -30.06 5.30 18.74
N GLU A 248 -29.51 4.19 19.22
CA GLU A 248 -30.21 3.23 20.09
C GLU A 248 -30.55 3.83 21.47
N ARG A 249 -29.78 4.82 21.92
CA ARG A 249 -29.93 5.44 23.24
C ARG A 249 -30.84 6.67 23.24
N ASP A 250 -31.24 7.16 22.07
CA ASP A 250 -32.20 8.26 21.97
C ASP A 250 -33.63 7.75 22.27
N PRO A 251 -34.41 8.41 23.13
CA PRO A 251 -35.77 7.99 23.41
C PRO A 251 -36.62 8.04 22.12
N PRO A 252 -37.57 7.10 21.94
CA PRO A 252 -38.44 7.12 20.77
C PRO A 252 -39.16 8.49 20.70
N PRO A 253 -39.39 9.04 19.49
CA PRO A 253 -40.12 10.28 19.34
C PRO A 253 -41.42 10.22 20.12
N PRO A 254 -41.79 11.27 20.88
CA PRO A 254 -43.08 11.30 21.53
C PRO A 254 -44.13 11.11 20.45
N THR A 255 -44.81 9.97 20.47
CA THR A 255 -45.96 9.74 19.61
C THR A 255 -47.04 10.68 20.13
N ILE A 256 -47.29 11.77 19.39
CA ILE A 256 -48.48 12.59 19.62
C ILE A 256 -49.63 11.66 19.31
N LYS A 257 -50.24 11.08 20.35
CA LYS A 257 -51.56 10.46 20.23
C LYS A 257 -52.49 11.63 19.93
N VAL A 258 -52.82 11.80 18.65
CA VAL A 258 -53.95 12.63 18.27
C VAL A 258 -55.16 11.89 18.82
N GLU A 259 -55.59 12.26 20.03
CA GLU A 259 -56.89 11.87 20.52
C GLU A 259 -57.90 12.41 19.52
N ASN A 260 -58.51 11.51 18.75
CA ASN A 260 -59.73 11.78 18.02
C ASN A 260 -60.84 12.08 19.04
N HIS A 261 -60.80 13.25 19.67
CA HIS A 261 -62.02 13.90 20.12
C HIS A 261 -62.71 14.43 18.88
N SER A 262 -63.44 13.53 18.23
CA SER A 262 -64.44 13.84 17.22
C SER A 262 -65.62 14.52 17.91
N ASP A 263 -65.44 15.75 18.39
CA ASP A 263 -66.57 16.64 18.61
C ASP A 263 -66.98 17.17 17.24
N GLY A 264 -68.06 16.58 16.72
CA GLY A 264 -68.66 16.87 15.43
C GLY A 264 -69.19 18.29 15.35
N THR A 265 -68.30 19.25 15.08
CA THR A 265 -68.68 20.59 14.63
C THR A 265 -68.09 20.86 13.27
N ILE A 266 -68.90 20.51 12.27
CA ILE A 266 -68.78 20.99 10.90
C ILE A 266 -68.94 22.52 10.95
N PHE A 267 -67.87 23.26 10.70
CA PHE A 267 -67.97 24.70 10.44
C PHE A 267 -68.36 24.90 8.97
N LEU A 268 -69.66 25.09 8.74
CA LEU A 268 -70.15 25.89 7.62
C LEU A 268 -70.05 27.36 8.03
N TYR A 269 -69.16 28.11 7.40
CA TYR A 269 -69.40 29.46 6.86
C TYR A 269 -68.26 29.86 5.94
#